data_AF-A0A6N6RHW0-F1
#
_entry.id   AF-A0A6N6RHW0-F1
#
_cell.length_a   1.000
_cell.length_b   1.000
_cell.length_c   1.000
_cell.angle_alpha   90.00
_cell.angle_beta   90.00
_cell.angle_gamma   90.00
#
_symmetry.space_group_name_H-M   'P 1'
#
loop_
_entity.id
_entity.type
_entity.pdbx_description
1 polymer ?
#
loop_
_entity_poly.entity_id
_entity_poly.type
_entity_poly.pdbx_seq_one_letter_code
_entity_poly.pdbx_strand_id
1 'polypeptide(L)'
;MSLLSSANVRMMGLESNALFHPTMKEIFMVSYNFFNSFFEGKFRQNQTITPRRLSGGDIHEVFSFAVGDESYVIKVNQNMPEDVFLKEADGLKALRETGVVNVPRVLEVDEWEGTQYLLLEYISKGAGMKASFGSELARMHRASNERFGWHSDNYIGSLEQLNPFTATWAEFFVESRLIPCVQKLRDNGSLGSGETRVFASLESRIEYLFPSEQPALLHGDLWSGNALVDERGSTWLIDPAVYFGHREMDLGMMRLFGGFSQDVFEAYSGEYPLEGGFEERVKLAQLYPILVHAVLFGGHYIAEARGIAKRYA
;
A
#
# COMPACT_ATOMS: atom_id res chain seq x y z
N MET A 1 -59.51 -11.93 25.02
CA MET A 1 -59.74 -12.30 23.60
C MET A 1 -58.80 -11.44 22.78
N SER A 2 -57.58 -11.91 22.47
CA SER A 2 -57.18 -12.62 21.23
C SER A 2 -57.19 -11.66 20.02
N LEU A 3 -56.15 -11.47 19.21
CA LEU A 3 -55.13 -12.40 18.71
C LEU A 3 -53.85 -11.66 18.25
N LEU A 4 -52.73 -12.35 18.44
CA LEU A 4 -51.41 -12.18 17.82
C LEU A 4 -51.37 -12.70 16.38
N SER A 5 -50.42 -12.22 15.57
CA SER A 5 -49.65 -12.90 14.48
C SER A 5 -49.16 -11.82 13.50
N SER A 6 -47.93 -11.70 13.00
CA SER A 6 -46.68 -12.48 13.04
C SER A 6 -45.66 -11.73 12.19
N ALA A 7 -44.48 -11.40 12.73
CA ALA A 7 -43.27 -11.10 11.93
C ALA A 7 -42.02 -11.33 12.80
N ASN A 8 -41.80 -12.59 13.16
CA ASN A 8 -40.53 -13.09 13.66
C ASN A 8 -39.73 -13.59 12.46
N VAL A 9 -38.78 -12.80 11.97
CA VAL A 9 -37.66 -13.32 11.18
C VAL A 9 -36.42 -13.28 12.09
N ARG A 10 -36.19 -14.45 12.69
CA ARG A 10 -35.02 -14.95 13.42
C ARG A 10 -33.78 -14.03 13.43
N MET A 11 -33.60 -13.34 14.55
CA MET A 11 -32.29 -13.19 15.18
C MET A 11 -31.90 -14.53 15.80
N MET A 12 -31.04 -15.31 15.14
CA MET A 12 -30.39 -16.47 15.76
C MET A 12 -29.01 -16.62 15.14
N GLY A 13 -27.96 -16.26 15.90
CA GLY A 13 -26.60 -16.60 15.52
C GLY A 13 -25.44 -15.76 16.08
N LEU A 14 -25.64 -14.80 17.00
CA LEU A 14 -24.53 -14.03 17.60
C LEU A 14 -24.73 -13.72 19.10
N GLU A 15 -25.30 -14.66 19.84
CA GLU A 15 -25.26 -14.62 21.32
C GLU A 15 -24.56 -15.87 21.84
N SER A 16 -23.23 -15.90 21.76
CA SER A 16 -22.43 -16.66 22.72
C SER A 16 -21.02 -16.08 22.83
N ASN A 17 -20.78 -15.37 23.94
CA ASN A 17 -19.51 -15.18 24.63
C ASN A 17 -18.23 -15.01 23.80
N ALA A 18 -17.96 -13.76 23.40
CA ALA A 18 -16.64 -13.17 23.54
C ALA A 18 -16.83 -11.66 23.77
N LEU A 19 -16.11 -11.12 24.75
CA LEU A 19 -16.08 -9.69 25.08
C LEU A 19 -15.60 -8.90 23.84
N PHE A 20 -16.54 -8.37 23.06
CA PHE A 20 -16.23 -7.44 21.99
C PHE A 20 -15.86 -6.08 22.60
N HIS A 21 -14.61 -5.66 22.37
CA HIS A 21 -14.09 -4.35 22.76
C HIS A 21 -14.98 -3.24 22.16
N PRO A 22 -15.36 -2.19 22.93
CA PRO A 22 -16.33 -1.16 22.50
C PRO A 22 -15.98 -0.48 21.16
N THR A 23 -14.69 -0.40 20.83
CA THR A 23 -14.17 0.11 19.55
C THR A 23 -14.64 -0.64 18.32
N MET A 24 -14.82 -1.98 18.37
CA MET A 24 -15.30 -2.72 17.19
C MET A 24 -16.77 -2.43 16.90
N LYS A 25 -17.59 -2.25 17.93
CA LYS A 25 -19.02 -1.99 17.76
C LYS A 25 -19.29 -0.63 17.12
N GLU A 26 -18.48 0.38 17.46
CA GLU A 26 -18.54 1.72 16.86
C GLU A 26 -18.07 1.72 15.40
N ILE A 27 -16.95 1.05 15.09
CA ILE A 27 -16.43 0.90 13.71
C ILE A 27 -17.46 0.20 12.80
N PHE A 28 -18.08 -0.89 13.26
CA PHE A 28 -19.11 -1.59 12.49
C PHE A 28 -20.36 -0.72 12.23
N MET A 29 -20.71 0.17 13.17
CA MET A 29 -21.90 1.02 13.05
C MET A 29 -21.68 2.19 12.08
N VAL A 30 -20.46 2.75 12.05
CA VAL A 30 -20.05 3.80 11.11
C VAL A 30 -20.10 3.29 9.66
N SER A 31 -19.44 2.15 9.39
CA SER A 31 -19.48 1.52 8.08
C SER A 31 -20.91 1.17 7.65
N TYR A 32 -21.73 0.61 8.54
CA TYR A 32 -23.11 0.24 8.22
C TYR A 32 -23.99 1.46 7.89
N ASN A 33 -23.88 2.56 8.64
CA ASN A 33 -24.64 3.77 8.38
C ASN A 33 -24.19 4.46 7.09
N PHE A 34 -22.88 4.54 6.85
CA PHE A 34 -22.32 5.05 5.60
C PHE A 34 -22.90 4.28 4.41
N PHE A 35 -22.83 2.94 4.40
CA PHE A 35 -23.26 2.19 3.22
C PHE A 35 -24.75 2.31 2.95
N ASN A 36 -25.59 2.31 3.99
CA ASN A 36 -27.02 2.49 3.80
C ASN A 36 -27.34 3.85 3.18
N SER A 37 -26.82 4.96 3.73
CA SER A 37 -27.09 6.31 3.20
C SER A 37 -26.42 6.54 1.85
N PHE A 38 -25.19 6.06 1.67
CA PHE A 38 -24.41 6.17 0.43
C PHE A 38 -25.08 5.44 -0.73
N PHE A 39 -25.46 4.17 -0.55
CA PHE A 39 -26.08 3.39 -1.62
C PHE A 39 -27.48 3.88 -1.96
N GLU A 40 -28.30 4.24 -0.96
CA GLU A 40 -29.61 4.85 -1.19
C GLU A 40 -29.50 6.19 -1.93
N GLY A 41 -28.50 7.02 -1.58
CA GLY A 41 -28.28 8.35 -2.12
C GLY A 41 -27.67 8.38 -3.53
N LYS A 42 -26.61 7.60 -3.78
CA LYS A 42 -25.82 7.65 -5.04
C LYS A 42 -26.35 6.71 -6.12
N PHE A 43 -26.85 5.52 -5.77
CA PHE A 43 -27.24 4.50 -6.76
C PHE A 43 -28.76 4.38 -6.97
N ARG A 44 -29.56 4.99 -6.07
CA ARG A 44 -31.01 5.21 -6.16
C ARG A 44 -31.95 3.99 -6.20
N GLN A 45 -33.21 4.31 -5.86
CA GLN A 45 -34.18 3.48 -5.14
C GLN A 45 -34.71 2.25 -5.89
N ASN A 46 -34.86 1.15 -5.13
CA ASN A 46 -35.40 -0.19 -5.43
C ASN A 46 -34.41 -1.30 -5.76
N GLN A 47 -33.10 -1.09 -5.61
CA GLN A 47 -32.14 -2.21 -5.52
C GLN A 47 -31.45 -2.23 -4.16
N THR A 48 -31.57 -3.36 -3.47
CA THR A 48 -30.79 -3.63 -2.26
C THR A 48 -29.37 -3.98 -2.67
N ILE A 49 -28.43 -3.06 -2.47
CA ILE A 49 -26.99 -3.33 -2.64
C ILE A 49 -26.47 -3.97 -1.36
N THR A 50 -25.86 -5.15 -1.48
CA THR A 50 -25.23 -5.84 -0.34
C THR A 50 -23.70 -5.79 -0.50
N PRO A 51 -23.01 -4.84 0.16
CA PRO A 51 -21.56 -4.78 0.12
C PRO A 51 -20.95 -6.00 0.83
N ARG A 52 -19.84 -6.50 0.30
CA ARG A 52 -19.03 -7.56 0.91
C ARG A 52 -17.71 -6.97 1.33
N ARG A 53 -17.39 -7.06 2.62
CA ARG A 53 -16.09 -6.64 3.14
C ARG A 53 -14.99 -7.48 2.53
N LEU A 54 -13.97 -6.84 1.98
CA LEU A 54 -12.75 -7.49 1.52
C LEU A 54 -11.75 -7.54 2.68
N SER A 55 -10.97 -8.62 2.75
CA SER A 55 -9.86 -8.75 3.69
C SER A 55 -8.61 -8.10 3.11
N GLY A 56 -7.68 -7.66 3.98
CA GLY A 56 -6.39 -7.08 3.60
C GLY A 56 -6.25 -5.57 3.80
N GLY A 57 -7.35 -4.86 4.06
CA GLY A 57 -7.28 -3.46 4.49
C GLY A 57 -6.97 -3.35 5.98
N ASP A 58 -5.72 -3.05 6.32
CA ASP A 58 -5.31 -2.82 7.71
C ASP A 58 -5.61 -1.39 8.19
N ILE A 59 -5.78 -0.46 7.24
CA ILE A 59 -5.96 0.99 7.50
C ILE A 59 -7.32 1.50 7.01
N HIS A 60 -7.72 1.10 5.80
CA HIS A 60 -9.00 1.46 5.20
C HIS A 60 -9.97 0.30 5.30
N GLU A 61 -11.26 0.59 5.47
CA GLU A 61 -12.27 -0.44 5.28
C GLU A 61 -12.56 -0.56 3.79
N VAL A 62 -12.47 -1.78 3.27
CA VAL A 62 -12.58 -2.06 1.83
C VAL A 62 -13.75 -2.99 1.59
N PHE A 63 -14.62 -2.63 0.63
CA PHE A 63 -15.80 -3.40 0.29
C PHE A 63 -15.93 -3.56 -1.22
N SER A 64 -16.41 -4.71 -1.67
CA SER A 64 -16.88 -4.91 -3.03
C SER A 64 -18.40 -4.93 -3.07
N PHE A 65 -19.00 -4.38 -4.11
CA PHE A 65 -20.43 -4.45 -4.35
C PHE A 65 -20.73 -4.49 -5.86
N ALA A 66 -21.93 -4.91 -6.22
CA ALA A 66 -22.37 -4.97 -7.61
C ALA A 66 -23.61 -4.10 -7.82
N VAL A 67 -23.71 -3.51 -9.01
CA VAL A 67 -24.88 -2.76 -9.49
C VAL A 67 -25.18 -3.25 -10.90
N GLY A 68 -26.28 -3.98 -11.08
CA GLY A 68 -26.54 -4.71 -12.32
C GLY A 68 -25.44 -5.75 -12.59
N ASP A 69 -24.83 -5.69 -13.78
CA ASP A 69 -23.76 -6.59 -14.21
C ASP A 69 -22.35 -6.05 -13.91
N GLU A 70 -22.23 -4.84 -13.33
CA GLU A 70 -20.96 -4.24 -12.97
C GLU A 70 -20.62 -4.44 -11.50
N SER A 71 -19.32 -4.58 -11.21
CA SER A 71 -18.79 -4.71 -9.85
C SER A 71 -17.78 -3.61 -9.56
N TYR A 72 -17.76 -3.16 -8.31
CA TYR A 72 -16.92 -2.06 -7.85
C TYR A 72 -16.21 -2.43 -6.56
N VAL A 73 -15.13 -1.70 -6.27
CA VAL A 73 -14.47 -1.67 -4.96
C VAL A 73 -14.59 -0.26 -4.41
N ILE A 74 -14.98 -0.14 -3.15
CA ILE A 74 -14.95 1.11 -2.41
C ILE A 74 -14.05 0.97 -1.19
N LYS A 75 -13.13 1.92 -1.03
CA LYS A 75 -12.36 2.11 0.20
C LYS A 75 -12.96 3.29 0.96
N VAL A 76 -13.08 3.17 2.27
CA VAL A 76 -13.61 4.23 3.14
C VAL A 76 -12.68 4.47 4.32
N ASN A 77 -12.59 5.73 4.77
CA ASN A 77 -11.80 6.10 5.94
C ASN A 77 -12.35 7.38 6.60
N GLN A 78 -12.27 7.47 7.93
CA GLN A 78 -12.63 8.68 8.70
C GLN A 78 -11.49 9.19 9.59
N ASN A 79 -10.41 8.43 9.73
CA ASN A 79 -9.35 8.67 10.71
C ASN A 79 -8.03 9.12 10.07
N MET A 80 -7.92 9.01 8.75
CA MET A 80 -6.78 9.50 7.97
C MET A 80 -7.00 10.96 7.54
N PRO A 81 -5.91 11.69 7.21
CA PRO A 81 -6.01 13.01 6.58
C PRO A 81 -6.94 13.00 5.36
N GLU A 82 -7.65 14.11 5.14
CA GLU A 82 -8.72 14.23 4.13
C GLU A 82 -8.26 14.00 2.68
N ASP A 83 -6.95 14.04 2.43
CA ASP A 83 -6.37 13.86 1.11
C ASP A 83 -5.82 12.45 0.84
N VAL A 84 -5.91 11.48 1.78
CA VAL A 84 -5.30 10.14 1.59
C VAL A 84 -5.77 9.46 0.30
N PHE A 85 -7.07 9.52 -0.02
CA PHE A 85 -7.59 8.93 -1.26
C PHE A 85 -7.31 9.77 -2.51
N LEU A 86 -7.11 11.08 -2.36
CA LEU A 86 -6.60 11.92 -3.45
C LEU A 86 -5.17 11.54 -3.80
N LYS A 87 -4.33 11.24 -2.81
CA LYS A 87 -2.94 10.77 -3.00
C LYS A 87 -2.88 9.39 -3.64
N GLU A 88 -3.72 8.46 -3.20
CA GLU A 88 -3.79 7.13 -3.83
C GLU A 88 -4.26 7.23 -5.29
N ALA A 89 -5.29 8.03 -5.57
CA ALA A 89 -5.78 8.24 -6.92
C ALA A 89 -4.76 8.91 -7.84
N ASP A 90 -3.97 9.86 -7.33
CA ASP A 90 -2.83 10.44 -8.05
C ASP A 90 -1.77 9.39 -8.38
N GLY A 91 -1.43 8.52 -7.42
CA GLY A 91 -0.51 7.40 -7.64
C GLY A 91 -1.01 6.42 -8.70
N LEU A 92 -2.28 5.99 -8.62
CA LEU A 92 -2.89 5.12 -9.62
C LEU A 92 -2.90 5.77 -11.01
N LYS A 93 -3.16 7.08 -11.08
CA LYS A 93 -3.10 7.83 -12.34
C LYS A 93 -1.68 7.83 -12.92
N ALA A 94 -0.66 8.13 -12.12
CA ALA A 94 0.73 8.15 -12.56
C ALA A 94 1.18 6.78 -13.10
N LEU A 95 0.84 5.70 -12.40
CA LEU A 95 1.14 4.34 -12.85
C LEU A 95 0.41 4.01 -14.17
N ARG A 96 -0.87 4.39 -14.29
CA ARG A 96 -1.65 4.19 -15.52
C ARG A 96 -1.08 4.95 -16.72
N GLU A 97 -0.60 6.17 -16.52
CA GLU A 97 -0.05 7.04 -17.59
C GLU A 97 1.22 6.47 -18.23
N THR A 98 1.90 5.52 -17.57
CA THR A 98 3.00 4.77 -18.18
C THR A 98 2.54 3.89 -19.36
N GLY A 99 1.29 3.42 -19.34
CA GLY A 99 0.72 2.54 -20.35
C GLY A 99 1.31 1.11 -20.37
N VAL A 100 2.07 0.70 -19.35
CA VAL A 100 2.77 -0.60 -19.32
C VAL A 100 2.33 -1.55 -18.22
N VAL A 101 1.71 -1.05 -17.15
CA VAL A 101 1.16 -1.86 -16.05
C VAL A 101 -0.36 -1.67 -15.96
N ASN A 102 -1.07 -2.68 -15.46
CA ASN A 102 -2.50 -2.54 -15.18
C ASN A 102 -2.70 -2.01 -13.76
N VAL A 103 -3.60 -1.05 -13.60
CA VAL A 103 -4.05 -0.50 -12.32
C VAL A 103 -5.56 -0.26 -12.42
N PRO A 104 -6.32 -0.38 -11.32
CA PRO A 104 -7.75 -0.15 -11.37
C PRO A 104 -8.05 1.31 -11.74
N ARG A 105 -9.02 1.50 -12.62
CA ARG A 105 -9.61 2.79 -12.92
C ARG A 105 -10.25 3.37 -11.67
N VAL A 106 -9.79 4.56 -11.30
CA VAL A 106 -10.47 5.45 -10.35
C VAL A 106 -11.75 5.97 -11.00
N LEU A 107 -12.89 5.67 -10.36
CA LEU A 107 -14.22 6.12 -10.79
C LEU A 107 -14.61 7.42 -10.07
N GLU A 108 -14.33 7.49 -8.77
CA GLU A 108 -14.68 8.66 -7.94
C GLU A 108 -13.77 8.72 -6.71
N VAL A 109 -13.44 9.95 -6.29
CA VAL A 109 -12.83 10.27 -5.00
C VAL A 109 -13.58 11.46 -4.43
N ASP A 110 -14.19 11.28 -3.28
CA ASP A 110 -15.11 12.27 -2.72
C ASP A 110 -15.36 11.97 -1.22
N GLU A 111 -16.19 12.78 -0.59
CA GLU A 111 -16.64 12.60 0.78
C GLU A 111 -18.15 12.35 0.82
N TRP A 112 -18.60 11.49 1.72
CA TRP A 112 -20.00 11.31 2.04
C TRP A 112 -20.21 11.32 3.56
N GLU A 113 -20.95 12.31 4.05
CA GLU A 113 -21.30 12.48 5.47
C GLU A 113 -20.05 12.45 6.40
N GLY A 114 -18.99 13.18 6.05
CA GLY A 114 -17.75 13.22 6.82
C GLY A 114 -16.86 11.97 6.66
N THR A 115 -17.17 11.10 5.70
CA THR A 115 -16.38 9.91 5.38
C THR A 115 -15.83 10.02 3.97
N GLN A 116 -14.51 10.14 3.85
CA GLN A 116 -13.86 10.09 2.54
C GLN A 116 -13.91 8.68 1.96
N TYR A 117 -14.02 8.58 0.63
CA TYR A 117 -14.00 7.31 -0.08
C TYR A 117 -13.26 7.38 -1.43
N LEU A 118 -12.77 6.22 -1.84
CA LEU A 118 -12.20 5.96 -3.17
C LEU A 118 -13.00 4.84 -3.82
N LEU A 119 -13.67 5.14 -4.94
CA LEU A 119 -14.42 4.19 -5.74
C LEU A 119 -13.58 3.75 -6.95
N LEU A 120 -13.39 2.45 -7.10
CA LEU A 120 -12.54 1.81 -8.10
C LEU A 120 -13.34 0.78 -8.89
N GLU A 121 -12.86 0.46 -10.09
CA GLU A 121 -13.31 -0.75 -10.78
C GLU A 121 -12.91 -2.02 -10.02
N TYR A 122 -13.75 -3.05 -10.08
CA TYR A 122 -13.45 -4.35 -9.49
C TYR A 122 -12.63 -5.23 -10.43
N ILE A 123 -11.57 -5.85 -9.90
CA ILE A 123 -10.75 -6.82 -10.63
C ILE A 123 -11.14 -8.24 -10.21
N SER A 124 -11.68 -9.02 -11.16
CA SER A 124 -12.03 -10.43 -10.92
C SER A 124 -10.79 -11.26 -10.64
N LYS A 125 -10.74 -11.87 -9.45
CA LYS A 125 -9.58 -12.64 -8.99
C LYS A 125 -9.39 -13.93 -9.80
N GLY A 126 -8.20 -14.09 -10.35
CA GLY A 126 -7.70 -15.34 -10.91
C GLY A 126 -6.48 -15.87 -10.16
N ALA A 127 -5.63 -16.59 -10.88
CA ALA A 127 -4.41 -17.19 -10.36
C ALA A 127 -3.35 -17.29 -11.46
N GLY A 128 -2.11 -17.56 -11.06
CA GLY A 128 -1.00 -17.75 -11.99
C GLY A 128 -0.49 -16.44 -12.57
N MET A 129 0.19 -15.64 -11.74
CA MET A 129 0.91 -14.46 -12.20
C MET A 129 1.88 -14.83 -13.32
N LYS A 130 1.78 -14.15 -14.47
CA LYS A 130 2.67 -14.37 -15.60
C LYS A 130 4.03 -13.74 -15.35
N ALA A 131 5.08 -14.38 -15.88
CA ALA A 131 6.43 -13.81 -15.90
C ALA A 131 6.50 -12.45 -16.62
N SER A 132 5.58 -12.17 -17.56
CA SER A 132 5.51 -10.89 -18.28
C SER A 132 5.39 -9.68 -17.37
N PHE A 133 4.83 -9.86 -16.16
CA PHE A 133 4.76 -8.81 -15.14
C PHE A 133 6.16 -8.25 -14.81
N GLY A 134 7.20 -9.08 -14.82
CA GLY A 134 8.57 -8.61 -14.61
C GLY A 134 9.02 -7.61 -15.67
N SER A 135 8.74 -7.89 -16.94
CA SER A 135 9.06 -6.98 -18.04
C SER A 135 8.18 -5.72 -18.04
N GLU A 136 6.91 -5.84 -17.64
CA GLU A 136 5.99 -4.70 -17.46
C GLU A 136 6.49 -3.76 -16.36
N LEU A 137 6.88 -4.31 -15.21
CA LEU A 137 7.48 -3.57 -14.09
C LEU A 137 8.80 -2.90 -14.48
N ALA A 138 9.66 -3.59 -15.23
CA ALA A 138 10.91 -3.03 -15.74
C ALA A 138 10.67 -1.81 -16.65
N ARG A 139 9.63 -1.85 -17.51
CA ARG A 139 9.25 -0.70 -18.35
C ARG A 139 8.64 0.43 -17.53
N MET A 140 7.85 0.12 -16.49
CA MET A 140 7.34 1.12 -15.55
C MET A 140 8.51 1.86 -14.88
N HIS A 141 9.51 1.13 -14.39
CA HIS A 141 10.71 1.72 -13.78
C HIS A 141 11.58 2.54 -14.75
N ARG A 142 11.41 2.39 -16.07
CA ARG A 142 12.06 3.26 -17.06
C ARG A 142 11.34 4.60 -17.23
N ALA A 143 10.09 4.74 -16.79
CA ALA A 143 9.45 6.04 -16.65
C ALA A 143 10.20 6.82 -15.55
N SER A 144 10.94 7.83 -15.97
CA SER A 144 11.94 8.51 -15.14
C SER A 144 11.62 10.00 -14.98
N ASN A 145 12.37 10.65 -14.11
CA ASN A 145 12.30 12.08 -13.85
C ASN A 145 13.72 12.62 -13.61
N GLU A 146 13.90 13.93 -13.70
CA GLU A 146 15.22 14.56 -13.46
C GLU A 146 15.67 14.45 -11.98
N ARG A 147 14.72 14.29 -11.06
CA ARG A 147 14.95 14.31 -9.61
C ARG A 147 14.22 13.17 -8.91
N PHE A 148 14.81 12.70 -7.81
CA PHE A 148 14.17 11.77 -6.89
C PHE A 148 13.10 12.49 -6.08
N GLY A 149 12.02 11.80 -5.72
CA GLY A 149 10.88 12.34 -4.98
C GLY A 149 9.59 12.39 -5.79
N TRP A 150 8.63 13.18 -5.32
CA TRP A 150 7.31 13.30 -5.92
C TRP A 150 6.84 14.76 -5.82
N HIS A 151 5.82 15.12 -6.58
CA HIS A 151 5.34 16.51 -6.59
C HIS A 151 4.54 16.86 -5.32
N SER A 152 4.18 15.88 -4.51
CA SER A 152 3.57 16.07 -3.19
C SER A 152 3.86 14.91 -2.25
N ASP A 153 3.80 15.16 -0.95
CA ASP A 153 3.85 14.12 0.07
C ASP A 153 2.60 13.22 -0.06
N ASN A 154 2.76 11.95 0.27
CA ASN A 154 1.69 10.95 0.26
C ASN A 154 1.81 10.02 1.47
N TYR A 155 1.26 8.82 1.39
CA TYR A 155 1.19 7.90 2.52
C TYR A 155 1.72 6.53 2.16
N ILE A 156 2.44 5.90 3.10
CA ILE A 156 2.74 4.47 3.09
C ILE A 156 2.10 3.84 4.32
N GLY A 157 1.06 3.04 4.09
CA GLY A 157 0.13 2.71 5.15
C GLY A 157 -0.47 3.98 5.79
N SER A 158 -0.44 4.09 7.13
CA SER A 158 -0.90 5.28 7.85
C SER A 158 0.20 6.32 8.12
N LEU A 159 1.43 6.07 7.63
CA LEU A 159 2.53 7.02 7.78
C LEU A 159 2.56 7.99 6.61
N GLU A 160 2.69 9.28 6.93
CA GLU A 160 3.10 10.29 5.97
C GLU A 160 4.49 9.95 5.41
N GLN A 161 4.57 9.93 4.09
CA GLN A 161 5.78 9.69 3.30
C GLN A 161 6.17 11.02 2.64
N LEU A 162 7.25 11.62 3.15
CA LEU A 162 7.81 12.86 2.62
C LEU A 162 8.40 12.62 1.23
N ASN A 163 8.15 13.50 0.27
CA ASN A 163 8.61 13.35 -1.11
C ASN A 163 9.24 14.62 -1.71
N PRO A 164 9.98 15.47 -0.96
CA PRO A 164 10.63 16.62 -1.56
C PRO A 164 11.58 16.17 -2.69
N PHE A 165 11.64 16.95 -3.77
CA PHE A 165 12.55 16.65 -4.86
C PHE A 165 14.01 16.87 -4.44
N THR A 166 14.87 15.88 -4.66
CA THR A 166 16.32 15.96 -4.42
C THR A 166 17.11 15.56 -5.67
N ALA A 167 18.39 15.96 -5.71
CA ALA A 167 19.25 15.67 -6.85
C ALA A 167 19.82 14.24 -6.82
N THR A 168 19.99 13.67 -5.62
CA THR A 168 20.61 12.35 -5.45
C THR A 168 19.72 11.39 -4.68
N TRP A 169 19.84 10.10 -5.00
CA TRP A 169 19.13 9.05 -4.29
C TRP A 169 19.52 9.01 -2.81
N ALA A 170 20.81 9.21 -2.51
CA ALA A 170 21.32 9.16 -1.15
C ALA A 170 20.68 10.23 -0.26
N GLU A 171 20.65 11.47 -0.74
CA GLU A 171 19.95 12.57 -0.06
C GLU A 171 18.46 12.25 0.13
N PHE A 172 17.78 11.77 -0.92
CA PHE A 172 16.36 11.42 -0.82
C PHE A 172 16.11 10.34 0.23
N PHE A 173 16.84 9.24 0.14
CA PHE A 173 16.66 8.08 1.01
C PHE A 173 16.99 8.40 2.46
N VAL A 174 18.06 9.17 2.71
CA VAL A 174 18.43 9.56 4.08
C VAL A 174 17.37 10.49 4.68
N GLU A 175 17.09 11.61 4.02
CA GLU A 175 16.25 12.68 4.58
C GLU A 175 14.75 12.32 4.58
N SER A 176 14.28 11.59 3.57
CA SER A 176 12.84 11.38 3.35
C SER A 176 12.37 9.95 3.67
N ARG A 177 13.28 9.01 3.95
CA ARG A 177 12.94 7.61 4.26
C ARG A 177 13.53 7.16 5.59
N LEU A 178 14.86 7.26 5.72
CA LEU A 178 15.59 6.73 6.88
C LEU A 178 15.37 7.58 8.15
N ILE A 179 15.72 8.87 8.09
CA ILE A 179 15.66 9.78 9.24
C ILE A 179 14.23 9.86 9.83
N PRO A 180 13.15 10.05 9.04
CA PRO A 180 11.81 10.17 9.60
C PRO A 180 11.38 8.92 10.38
N CYS A 181 11.67 7.73 9.85
CA CYS A 181 11.34 6.48 10.55
C CYS A 181 12.20 6.28 11.81
N VAL A 182 13.50 6.54 11.75
CA VAL A 182 14.40 6.42 12.91
C VAL A 182 14.02 7.40 14.01
N GLN A 183 13.63 8.63 13.66
CA GLN A 183 13.13 9.62 14.62
C GLN A 183 11.84 9.15 15.29
N LYS A 184 10.84 8.68 14.53
CA LYS A 184 9.60 8.13 15.11
C LYS A 184 9.87 6.97 16.08
N LEU A 185 10.80 6.07 15.72
CA LEU A 185 11.20 4.94 16.59
C LEU A 185 12.02 5.36 17.81
N ARG A 186 12.80 6.44 17.72
CA ARG A 186 13.48 7.01 18.89
C ARG A 186 12.47 7.66 19.83
N ASP A 187 11.56 8.46 19.27
CA ASP A 187 10.62 9.27 20.05
C ASP A 187 9.59 8.40 20.77
N ASN A 188 9.23 7.24 20.22
CA ASN A 188 8.38 6.26 20.89
C ASN A 188 9.15 5.29 21.83
N GLY A 189 10.46 5.45 21.98
CA GLY A 189 11.32 4.65 22.87
C GLY A 189 11.75 3.28 22.32
N SER A 190 11.43 2.95 21.07
CA SER A 190 11.82 1.67 20.43
C SER A 190 13.30 1.60 20.08
N LEU A 191 13.96 2.74 19.84
CA LEU A 191 15.40 2.83 19.63
C LEU A 191 16.06 3.69 20.72
N GLY A 192 17.12 3.16 21.33
CA GLY A 192 17.96 3.89 22.26
C GLY A 192 19.11 4.61 21.57
N SER A 193 19.91 5.34 22.36
CA SER A 193 21.03 6.14 21.85
C SER A 193 22.13 5.31 21.18
N GLY A 194 22.26 4.03 21.54
CA GLY A 194 23.18 3.10 20.87
C GLY A 194 22.70 2.78 19.46
N GLU A 195 21.43 2.45 19.30
CA GLU A 195 20.85 2.17 17.98
C GLU A 195 20.83 3.39 17.07
N THR A 196 20.43 4.56 17.59
CA THR A 196 20.41 5.80 16.79
C THR A 196 21.80 6.12 16.22
N ARG A 197 22.88 5.85 16.96
CA ARG A 197 24.25 6.03 16.46
C ARG A 197 24.61 5.07 15.32
N VAL A 198 24.07 3.85 15.33
CA VAL A 198 24.27 2.90 14.21
C VAL A 198 23.60 3.43 12.95
N PHE A 199 22.37 3.94 13.07
CA PHE A 199 21.68 4.56 11.94
C PHE A 199 22.41 5.79 11.41
N ALA A 200 22.91 6.67 12.30
CA ALA A 200 23.74 7.81 11.88
C ALA A 200 25.03 7.39 11.15
N SER A 201 25.66 6.28 11.55
CA SER A 201 26.80 5.71 10.82
C SER A 201 26.39 5.24 9.42
N LEU A 202 25.25 4.53 9.31
CA LEU A 202 24.69 4.12 8.02
C LEU A 202 24.38 5.32 7.11
N GLU A 203 23.75 6.37 7.63
CA GLU A 203 23.41 7.60 6.89
C GLU A 203 24.64 8.12 6.13
N SER A 204 25.81 8.17 6.78
CA SER A 204 27.07 8.64 6.17
C SER A 204 27.64 7.74 5.06
N ARG A 205 27.09 6.53 4.90
CA ARG A 205 27.56 5.53 3.93
C ARG A 205 26.61 5.32 2.75
N ILE A 206 25.35 5.78 2.84
CA ILE A 206 24.31 5.51 1.81
C ILE A 206 24.77 5.90 0.40
N GLU A 207 25.50 7.01 0.26
CA GLU A 207 26.04 7.49 -1.03
C GLU A 207 26.88 6.44 -1.78
N TYR A 208 27.58 5.56 -1.06
CA TYR A 208 28.46 4.54 -1.63
C TYR A 208 27.81 3.16 -1.70
N LEU A 209 26.62 3.00 -1.13
CA LEU A 209 25.97 1.70 -1.01
C LEU A 209 24.99 1.41 -2.16
N PHE A 210 24.42 2.44 -2.78
CA PHE A 210 23.58 2.28 -3.98
C PHE A 210 24.36 2.68 -5.24
N PRO A 211 24.10 2.01 -6.37
CA PRO A 211 24.64 2.45 -7.65
C PRO A 211 24.01 3.80 -8.05
N SER A 212 24.71 4.55 -8.88
CA SER A 212 24.17 5.77 -9.48
C SER A 212 23.28 5.40 -10.66
N GLU A 213 21.97 5.51 -10.47
CA GLU A 213 20.97 5.26 -11.50
C GLU A 213 20.00 6.44 -11.63
N GLN A 214 19.31 6.53 -12.75
CA GLN A 214 18.24 7.52 -12.93
C GLN A 214 17.05 7.17 -12.02
N PRO A 215 16.29 8.18 -11.53
CA PRO A 215 15.08 7.92 -10.75
C PRO A 215 14.08 7.09 -11.55
N ALA A 216 13.53 6.05 -10.93
CA ALA A 216 12.49 5.21 -11.50
C ALA A 216 11.14 5.53 -10.84
N LEU A 217 10.06 5.60 -11.62
CA LEU A 217 8.72 5.65 -11.05
C LEU A 217 8.44 4.34 -10.32
N LEU A 218 8.33 4.38 -9.00
CA LEU A 218 8.06 3.21 -8.17
C LEU A 218 6.58 3.10 -7.85
N HIS A 219 6.11 1.86 -7.65
CA HIS A 219 4.88 1.59 -6.94
C HIS A 219 4.97 2.05 -5.48
N GLY A 220 6.13 1.82 -4.82
CA GLY A 220 6.45 2.31 -3.49
C GLY A 220 6.00 1.43 -2.33
N ASP A 221 5.01 0.57 -2.55
CA ASP A 221 4.55 -0.46 -1.60
C ASP A 221 4.32 -1.83 -2.28
N LEU A 222 5.27 -2.29 -3.10
CA LEU A 222 5.08 -3.45 -3.97
C LEU A 222 5.37 -4.80 -3.28
N TRP A 223 4.42 -5.29 -2.50
CA TRP A 223 4.41 -6.66 -1.98
C TRP A 223 3.28 -7.48 -2.62
N SER A 224 3.24 -8.80 -2.39
CA SER A 224 2.27 -9.67 -3.07
C SER A 224 0.80 -9.35 -2.78
N GLY A 225 0.49 -8.68 -1.66
CA GLY A 225 -0.85 -8.22 -1.35
C GLY A 225 -1.35 -7.10 -2.28
N ASN A 226 -0.42 -6.32 -2.84
CA ASN A 226 -0.68 -5.18 -3.72
C ASN A 226 -0.55 -5.53 -5.22
N ALA A 227 -0.38 -6.82 -5.55
CA ALA A 227 -0.32 -7.32 -6.91
C ALA A 227 -1.43 -8.38 -7.12
N LEU A 228 -2.58 -7.94 -7.63
CA LEU A 228 -3.70 -8.83 -7.94
C LEU A 228 -3.46 -9.53 -9.28
N VAL A 229 -3.99 -10.75 -9.40
CA VAL A 229 -3.99 -11.49 -10.66
C VAL A 229 -5.42 -11.63 -11.14
N ASP A 230 -5.69 -11.27 -12.39
CA ASP A 230 -7.00 -11.46 -12.99
C ASP A 230 -7.22 -12.89 -13.52
N GLU A 231 -8.44 -13.21 -13.95
CA GLU A 231 -8.79 -14.51 -14.54
C GLU A 231 -7.97 -14.89 -15.78
N ARG A 232 -7.31 -13.93 -16.43
CA ARG A 232 -6.44 -14.12 -17.60
C ARG A 232 -4.98 -14.26 -17.21
N GLY A 233 -4.64 -14.16 -15.93
CA GLY A 233 -3.26 -14.18 -15.42
C GLY A 233 -2.51 -12.85 -15.55
N SER A 234 -3.20 -11.76 -15.90
CA SER A 234 -2.60 -10.42 -15.96
C SER A 234 -2.45 -9.86 -14.54
N THR A 235 -1.36 -9.16 -14.27
CA THR A 235 -1.12 -8.53 -12.96
C THR A 235 -1.68 -7.11 -12.94
N TRP A 236 -2.35 -6.78 -11.84
CA TRP A 236 -2.94 -5.48 -11.54
C TRP A 236 -2.36 -4.95 -10.23
N LEU A 237 -1.77 -3.77 -10.27
CA LEU A 237 -1.20 -3.10 -9.10
C LEU A 237 -2.26 -2.26 -8.40
N ILE A 238 -2.28 -2.32 -7.07
CA ILE A 238 -3.22 -1.59 -6.21
C ILE A 238 -2.46 -0.96 -5.03
N ASP A 239 -3.07 0.03 -4.39
CA ASP A 239 -2.58 0.64 -3.14
C ASP A 239 -1.17 1.24 -3.28
N PRO A 240 -0.89 2.07 -4.30
CA PRO A 240 0.44 2.59 -4.51
C PRO A 240 0.81 3.72 -3.54
N ALA A 241 2.10 3.80 -3.20
CA ALA A 241 2.73 4.88 -2.44
C ALA A 241 3.83 5.54 -3.31
N VAL A 242 3.44 6.03 -4.49
CA VAL A 242 4.38 6.37 -5.59
C VAL A 242 5.40 7.44 -5.24
N TYR A 243 6.59 7.31 -5.83
CA TYR A 243 7.61 8.36 -5.93
C TYR A 243 8.64 7.97 -6.99
N PHE A 244 9.45 8.92 -7.44
CA PHE A 244 10.64 8.63 -8.23
C PHE A 244 11.78 8.23 -7.28
N GLY A 245 12.18 6.96 -7.30
CA GLY A 245 13.14 6.38 -6.37
C GLY A 245 14.14 5.45 -7.05
N HIS A 246 14.96 4.76 -6.26
CA HIS A 246 15.81 3.69 -6.78
C HIS A 246 14.98 2.43 -7.02
N ARG A 247 14.97 1.91 -8.24
CA ARG A 247 14.14 0.74 -8.66
C ARG A 247 14.34 -0.53 -7.83
N GLU A 248 15.49 -0.65 -7.18
CA GLU A 248 15.76 -1.74 -6.23
C GLU A 248 14.78 -1.75 -5.03
N MET A 249 14.13 -0.62 -4.68
CA MET A 249 13.21 -0.56 -3.54
C MET A 249 11.98 -1.45 -3.75
N ASP A 250 11.33 -1.34 -4.92
CA ASP A 250 10.18 -2.20 -5.26
C ASP A 250 10.60 -3.68 -5.32
N LEU A 251 11.77 -3.99 -5.92
CA LEU A 251 12.28 -5.36 -5.97
C LEU A 251 12.65 -5.91 -4.58
N GLY A 252 13.19 -5.06 -3.71
CA GLY A 252 13.48 -5.39 -2.32
C GLY A 252 12.21 -5.75 -1.55
N MET A 253 11.15 -4.94 -1.73
CA MET A 253 9.83 -5.16 -1.14
C MET A 253 9.18 -6.46 -1.64
N MET A 254 9.24 -6.72 -2.95
CA MET A 254 8.75 -7.97 -3.55
C MET A 254 9.43 -9.21 -2.94
N ARG A 255 10.74 -9.12 -2.67
CA ARG A 255 11.51 -10.20 -2.04
C ARG A 255 11.30 -10.31 -0.53
N LEU A 256 10.81 -9.27 0.14
CA LEU A 256 10.68 -9.23 1.60
C LEU A 256 9.56 -10.16 2.07
N PHE A 257 8.38 -10.05 1.45
CA PHE A 257 7.19 -10.84 1.79
C PHE A 257 6.96 -12.02 0.85
N GLY A 258 7.71 -12.09 -0.27
CA GLY A 258 7.60 -13.16 -1.26
C GLY A 258 6.33 -13.04 -2.10
N GLY A 259 5.89 -14.17 -2.66
CA GLY A 259 4.69 -14.24 -3.51
C GLY A 259 4.92 -13.97 -5.00
N PHE A 260 6.16 -13.71 -5.41
CA PHE A 260 6.58 -13.55 -6.80
C PHE A 260 7.51 -14.71 -7.21
N SER A 261 7.30 -15.28 -8.41
CA SER A 261 8.14 -16.36 -8.91
C SER A 261 9.51 -15.85 -9.39
N GLN A 262 10.48 -16.76 -9.46
CA GLN A 262 11.81 -16.44 -10.02
C GLN A 262 11.71 -15.93 -11.47
N ASP A 263 10.82 -16.50 -12.28
CA ASP A 263 10.59 -16.10 -13.66
C ASP A 263 10.20 -14.61 -13.81
N VAL A 264 9.51 -14.02 -12.82
CA VAL A 264 9.20 -12.58 -12.80
C VAL A 264 10.49 -11.76 -12.64
N PHE A 265 11.38 -12.15 -11.74
CA PHE A 265 12.66 -11.46 -11.54
C PHE A 265 13.60 -11.63 -12.75
N GLU A 266 13.57 -12.80 -13.40
CA GLU A 266 14.32 -13.07 -14.62
C GLU A 266 13.80 -12.22 -15.79
N ALA A 267 12.48 -12.14 -15.97
CA ALA A 267 11.85 -11.31 -16.99
C ALA A 267 12.11 -9.81 -16.78
N TYR A 268 12.13 -9.35 -15.52
CA TYR A 268 12.54 -8.00 -15.17
C TYR A 268 14.01 -7.75 -15.56
N SER A 269 14.91 -8.65 -15.16
CA SER A 269 16.35 -8.51 -15.40
C SER A 269 16.70 -8.59 -16.88
N GLY A 270 15.93 -9.33 -17.68
CA GLY A 270 16.06 -9.36 -19.15
C GLY A 270 15.66 -8.06 -19.84
N GLU A 271 14.69 -7.33 -19.30
CA GLU A 271 14.19 -6.06 -19.87
C GLU A 271 14.97 -4.83 -19.34
N TYR A 272 15.32 -4.83 -18.06
CA TYR A 272 16.09 -3.78 -17.41
C TYR A 272 17.10 -4.39 -16.42
N PRO A 273 18.29 -4.80 -16.90
CA PRO A 273 19.31 -5.43 -16.09
C PRO A 273 19.67 -4.60 -14.85
N LEU A 274 19.84 -5.27 -13.70
CA LEU A 274 20.28 -4.64 -12.46
C LEU A 274 21.80 -4.45 -12.44
N GLU A 275 22.23 -3.39 -11.77
CA GLU A 275 23.65 -3.17 -11.53
C GLU A 275 24.25 -4.27 -10.65
N GLY A 276 25.54 -4.57 -10.89
CA GLY A 276 26.26 -5.57 -10.13
C GLY A 276 26.18 -5.30 -8.62
N GLY A 277 26.04 -6.36 -7.82
CA GLY A 277 25.94 -6.26 -6.37
C GLY A 277 24.51 -6.16 -5.81
N PHE A 278 23.48 -6.29 -6.65
CA PHE A 278 22.08 -6.21 -6.18
C PHE A 278 21.76 -7.27 -5.12
N GLU A 279 22.21 -8.51 -5.30
CA GLU A 279 21.95 -9.60 -4.34
C GLU A 279 22.48 -9.28 -2.94
N GLU A 280 23.60 -8.59 -2.85
CA GLU A 280 24.14 -8.05 -1.61
C GLU A 280 23.24 -6.93 -1.09
N ARG A 281 22.79 -6.01 -1.94
CA ARG A 281 21.97 -4.84 -1.58
C ARG A 281 20.50 -5.12 -1.29
N VAL A 282 19.96 -6.31 -1.56
CA VAL A 282 18.54 -6.64 -1.28
C VAL A 282 18.13 -6.23 0.13
N LYS A 283 18.96 -6.55 1.14
CA LYS A 283 18.67 -6.20 2.53
C LYS A 283 18.69 -4.69 2.79
N LEU A 284 19.52 -3.94 2.07
CA LEU A 284 19.51 -2.48 2.15
C LEU A 284 18.25 -1.89 1.50
N ALA A 285 17.83 -2.43 0.35
CA ALA A 285 16.58 -2.04 -0.29
C ALA A 285 15.34 -2.38 0.55
N GLN A 286 15.41 -3.43 1.37
CA GLN A 286 14.37 -3.78 2.34
C GLN A 286 14.35 -2.89 3.58
N LEU A 287 15.39 -2.07 3.81
CA LEU A 287 15.49 -1.31 5.06
C LEU A 287 14.32 -0.34 5.25
N TYR A 288 13.93 0.39 4.21
CA TYR A 288 12.81 1.32 4.31
C TYR A 288 11.47 0.65 4.63
N PRO A 289 10.99 -0.36 3.89
CA PRO A 289 9.74 -1.02 4.24
C PRO A 289 9.81 -1.69 5.63
N ILE A 290 10.94 -2.25 6.04
CA ILE A 290 11.10 -2.80 7.40
C ILE A 290 11.01 -1.69 8.46
N LEU A 291 11.58 -0.51 8.21
CA LEU A 291 11.45 0.64 9.11
C LEU A 291 10.00 1.14 9.20
N VAL A 292 9.27 1.18 8.09
CA VAL A 292 7.83 1.47 8.08
C VAL A 292 7.07 0.47 8.96
N HIS A 293 7.32 -0.83 8.77
CA HIS A 293 6.71 -1.88 9.59
C HIS A 293 7.13 -1.80 11.07
N ALA A 294 8.36 -1.42 11.36
CA ALA A 294 8.84 -1.20 12.72
C ALA A 294 8.10 -0.03 13.39
N VAL A 295 7.83 1.05 12.67
CA VAL A 295 7.06 2.19 13.19
C VAL A 295 5.60 1.81 13.42
N LEU A 296 4.97 1.10 12.48
CA LEU A 296 3.55 0.76 12.53
C LEU A 296 3.24 -0.38 13.50
N PHE A 297 4.09 -1.41 13.55
CA PHE A 297 3.79 -2.68 14.21
C PHE A 297 4.82 -3.08 15.28
N GLY A 298 5.98 -2.42 15.32
CA GLY A 298 7.04 -2.71 16.27
C GLY A 298 7.57 -4.15 16.18
N GLY A 299 7.87 -4.74 17.33
CA GLY A 299 8.25 -6.15 17.44
C GLY A 299 9.52 -6.53 16.67
N HIS A 300 9.45 -7.64 15.92
CA HIS A 300 10.61 -8.22 15.23
C HIS A 300 11.20 -7.30 14.14
N TYR A 301 10.38 -6.43 13.53
CA TYR A 301 10.83 -5.47 12.52
C TYR A 301 11.87 -4.48 13.07
N ILE A 302 11.77 -4.09 14.35
CA ILE A 302 12.78 -3.23 15.00
C ILE A 302 14.13 -3.96 15.06
N ALA A 303 14.13 -5.24 15.42
CA ALA A 303 15.35 -6.04 15.49
C ALA A 303 15.97 -6.25 14.10
N GLU A 304 15.14 -6.49 13.08
CA GLU A 304 15.60 -6.65 11.70
C GLU A 304 16.20 -5.34 11.14
N ALA A 305 15.52 -4.21 11.32
CA ALA A 305 16.03 -2.89 10.90
C ALA A 305 17.40 -2.60 11.52
N ARG A 306 17.57 -2.88 12.83
CA ARG A 306 18.86 -2.75 13.53
C ARG A 306 19.93 -3.67 12.95
N GLY A 307 19.58 -4.91 12.62
CA GLY A 307 20.50 -5.89 12.03
C GLY A 307 21.00 -5.43 10.66
N ILE A 308 20.10 -4.94 9.81
CA ILE A 308 20.44 -4.36 8.52
C ILE A 308 21.31 -3.12 8.70
N ALA A 309 20.93 -2.20 9.59
CA ALA A 309 21.71 -1.00 9.86
C ALA A 309 23.14 -1.36 10.29
N LYS A 310 23.33 -2.30 11.22
CA LYS A 310 24.67 -2.75 11.65
C LYS A 310 25.50 -3.37 10.52
N ARG A 311 24.85 -4.04 9.55
CA ARG A 311 25.55 -4.66 8.41
C ARG A 311 26.12 -3.62 7.45
N TYR A 312 25.44 -2.49 7.30
CA TYR A 312 25.77 -1.45 6.32
C TYR A 312 26.38 -0.17 6.93
N ALA A 313 26.32 -0.02 8.25
CA ALA A 313 26.90 1.08 9.04
C ALA A 313 28.42 1.12 9.05
#